data_AF-A0A9N9FYQ4-F1
#
_entry.id   AF-A0A9N9FYQ4-F1
#
_cell.length_a   1.000
_cell.length_b   1.000
_cell.length_c   1.000
_cell.angle_alpha   90.00
_cell.angle_beta   90.00
_cell.angle_gamma   90.00
#
_symmetry.space_group_name_H-M   'P 1'
#
loop_
_entity.id
_entity.type
_entity.pdbx_description
1 polymer ?
#
loop_
_entity_poly.entity_id
_entity_poly.type
_entity_poly.pdbx_seq_one_letter_code
_entity_poly.pdbx_strand_id
1 'polypeptide(L)'
;MTMNYKNELQMLHADTTLLTKIKIFINDLMTFGNSESAQARLHKDPMAKFFFSKIYFNEDEIERLLDFPTSEGPSVFKTLEAMMSCKTRSRNYELCASHDLAPLLQQAYGVQKRFTEEKVFKLALKKFEKDWRKRSRWPKRSLLKNMLNHFAVL
;
A
#
# COMPACT_ATOMS: atom_id res chain seq x y z
N MET A 1 -7.75 -26.58 -4.71
CA MET A 1 -7.75 -25.11 -4.60
C MET A 1 -6.36 -24.47 -4.65
N THR A 2 -5.26 -25.21 -4.48
CA THR A 2 -3.87 -24.71 -4.49
C THR A 2 -3.28 -24.36 -5.87
N MET A 3 -3.87 -24.82 -6.98
CA MET A 3 -3.39 -24.48 -8.34
C MET A 3 -3.67 -23.01 -8.70
N ASN A 4 -4.77 -22.43 -8.22
CA ASN A 4 -5.13 -21.04 -8.56
C ASN A 4 -4.13 -20.04 -7.96
N TYR A 5 -3.80 -20.20 -6.67
CA TYR A 5 -2.85 -19.33 -5.98
C TYR A 5 -1.45 -19.30 -6.64
N LYS A 6 -0.91 -20.47 -7.03
CA LYS A 6 0.42 -20.53 -7.65
C LYS A 6 0.46 -19.84 -9.01
N ASN A 7 -0.59 -20.01 -9.83
CA ASN A 7 -0.68 -19.38 -11.14
C ASN A 7 -0.82 -17.85 -11.00
N GLU A 8 -1.69 -17.39 -10.12
CA GLU A 8 -1.87 -15.96 -9.82
C GLU A 8 -0.58 -15.33 -9.29
N LEU A 9 0.17 -16.06 -8.44
CA LEU A 9 1.46 -15.60 -7.93
C LEU A 9 2.51 -15.47 -9.04
N GLN A 10 2.56 -16.42 -9.97
CA GLN A 10 3.44 -16.33 -11.14
C GLN A 10 3.08 -15.13 -12.02
N MET A 11 1.78 -14.90 -12.28
CA MET A 11 1.31 -13.76 -13.05
C MET A 11 1.61 -12.42 -12.36
N LEU A 12 1.45 -12.36 -11.03
CA LEU A 12 1.80 -11.18 -10.25
C LEU A 12 3.30 -10.89 -10.31
N HIS A 13 4.15 -11.93 -10.25
CA HIS A 13 5.60 -11.79 -10.28
C HIS A 13 6.14 -11.46 -11.68
N ALA A 14 5.42 -11.85 -12.74
CA ALA A 14 5.72 -11.43 -14.10
C ALA A 14 5.51 -9.91 -14.29
N ASP A 15 4.56 -9.30 -13.57
CA ASP A 15 4.38 -7.85 -13.52
C ASP A 15 5.38 -7.21 -12.55
N THR A 16 6.59 -6.97 -13.06
CA THR A 16 7.68 -6.37 -12.28
C THR A 16 7.36 -4.96 -11.75
N THR A 17 6.46 -4.23 -12.43
CA THR A 17 6.06 -2.87 -12.01
C THR A 17 5.15 -2.94 -10.80
N LEU A 18 4.10 -3.75 -10.87
CA LEU A 18 3.18 -3.95 -9.75
C LEU A 18 3.90 -4.60 -8.56
N LEU A 19 4.76 -5.59 -8.80
CA LEU A 19 5.56 -6.22 -7.76
C LEU A 19 6.47 -5.21 -7.04
N THR A 20 7.07 -4.28 -7.78
CA THR A 20 7.88 -3.21 -7.18
C THR A 20 7.05 -2.29 -6.29
N LYS A 21 5.83 -1.91 -6.74
CA LYS A 21 4.89 -1.11 -5.92
C LYS A 21 4.50 -1.86 -4.64
N ILE A 22 4.19 -3.15 -4.74
CA ILE A 22 3.89 -4.02 -3.58
C ILE A 22 5.07 -4.03 -2.60
N LYS A 23 6.30 -4.24 -3.08
CA LYS A 23 7.51 -4.22 -2.25
C LYS A 23 7.66 -2.87 -1.50
N ILE A 24 7.44 -1.74 -2.19
CA ILE A 24 7.51 -0.40 -1.57
C ILE A 24 6.42 -0.25 -0.50
N PHE A 25 5.19 -0.65 -0.81
CA PHE A 25 4.07 -0.61 0.12
C PHE A 25 4.33 -1.45 1.38
N ILE A 26 4.77 -2.71 1.22
CA ILE A 26 5.15 -3.59 2.33
C ILE A 26 6.28 -2.98 3.15
N ASN A 27 7.30 -2.40 2.51
CA ASN A 27 8.38 -1.72 3.22
C ASN A 27 7.86 -0.57 4.10
N ASP A 28 6.94 0.24 3.59
CA ASP A 28 6.35 1.32 4.38
C ASP A 28 5.53 0.78 5.55
N LEU A 29 4.77 -0.30 5.37
CA LEU A 29 4.06 -0.98 6.46
C LEU A 29 5.05 -1.52 7.52
N MET A 30 6.14 -2.18 7.10
CA MET A 30 7.17 -2.71 8.00
C MET A 30 7.87 -1.61 8.81
N THR A 31 8.08 -0.45 8.19
CA THR A 31 8.81 0.67 8.81
C THR A 31 7.90 1.71 9.46
N PHE A 32 6.57 1.49 9.47
CA PHE A 32 5.57 2.44 9.94
C PHE A 32 5.89 3.02 11.33
N GLY A 33 6.28 2.19 12.30
CA GLY A 33 6.62 2.65 13.65
C GLY A 33 7.86 3.55 13.75
N ASN A 34 8.74 3.52 12.74
CA ASN A 34 10.08 4.13 12.80
C ASN A 34 10.35 5.13 11.66
N SER A 35 9.36 5.39 10.79
CA SER A 35 9.53 6.24 9.60
C SER A 35 8.35 7.19 9.42
N GLU A 36 8.54 8.45 9.79
CA GLU A 36 7.56 9.52 9.57
C GLU A 36 7.18 9.64 8.08
N SER A 37 8.14 9.40 7.18
CA SER A 37 7.90 9.43 5.74
C SER A 37 6.99 8.30 5.27
N ALA A 38 7.11 7.10 5.85
CA ALA A 38 6.20 5.99 5.59
C ALA A 38 4.81 6.28 6.16
N GLN A 39 4.74 6.76 7.40
CA GLN A 39 3.47 7.18 8.03
C GLN A 39 2.74 8.23 7.19
N ALA A 40 3.44 9.26 6.72
CA ALA A 40 2.86 10.33 5.92
C ALA A 40 2.29 9.85 4.57
N ARG A 41 2.85 8.78 3.99
CA ARG A 41 2.33 8.16 2.77
C ARG A 41 1.13 7.27 3.06
N LEU A 42 1.23 6.40 4.06
CA LEU A 42 0.16 5.47 4.46
C LEU A 42 -1.09 6.21 4.96
N HIS A 43 -0.94 7.28 5.74
CA HIS A 43 -2.04 8.10 6.25
C HIS A 43 -2.53 9.18 5.28
N LYS A 44 -2.00 9.25 4.05
CA LYS A 44 -2.38 10.32 3.13
C LYS A 44 -3.84 10.25 2.72
N ASP A 45 -4.36 9.04 2.58
CA ASP A 45 -5.75 8.77 2.23
C ASP A 45 -6.43 8.06 3.41
N PRO A 46 -7.23 8.77 4.22
CA PRO A 46 -7.87 8.18 5.39
C PRO A 46 -8.99 7.19 5.03
N MET A 47 -9.46 7.19 3.77
CA MET A 47 -10.51 6.27 3.29
C MET A 47 -9.93 4.99 2.70
N ALA A 48 -8.61 4.90 2.57
CA ALA A 48 -7.93 3.73 2.03
C ALA A 48 -8.12 2.52 2.96
N LYS A 49 -8.82 1.50 2.47
CA LYS A 49 -8.98 0.23 3.17
C LYS A 49 -7.62 -0.42 3.36
N PHE A 50 -7.23 -0.72 4.60
CA PHE A 50 -5.95 -1.33 4.94
C PHE A 50 -4.72 -0.63 4.30
N PHE A 51 -4.80 0.70 4.13
CA PHE A 51 -3.79 1.55 3.48
C PHE A 51 -3.60 1.35 1.95
N PHE A 52 -4.39 0.48 1.30
CA PHE A 52 -4.38 0.36 -0.16
C PHE A 52 -4.94 1.64 -0.79
N SER A 53 -4.05 2.50 -1.28
CA SER A 53 -4.39 3.86 -1.72
C SER A 53 -3.75 4.23 -3.04
N LYS A 54 -4.25 5.33 -3.61
CA LYS A 54 -3.74 5.95 -4.86
C LYS A 54 -2.30 6.47 -4.77
N ILE A 55 -1.68 6.39 -3.59
CA ILE A 55 -0.27 6.72 -3.38
C ILE A 55 0.65 5.65 -3.97
N TYR A 56 0.22 4.39 -3.92
CA TYR A 56 1.01 3.24 -4.37
C TYR A 56 0.44 2.61 -5.63
N PHE A 57 -0.89 2.54 -5.74
CA PHE A 57 -1.61 1.72 -6.71
C PHE A 57 -2.70 2.53 -7.43
N ASN A 58 -3.12 2.13 -8.63
CA ASN A 58 -4.37 2.63 -9.21
C ASN A 58 -5.59 1.81 -8.71
N GLU A 59 -6.81 2.15 -9.14
CA GLU A 59 -8.04 1.49 -8.66
C GLU A 59 -8.09 0.00 -9.04
N ASP A 60 -7.79 -0.34 -10.29
CA ASP A 60 -7.76 -1.72 -10.78
C ASP A 60 -6.70 -2.57 -10.04
N GLU A 61 -5.53 -1.98 -9.76
CA GLU A 61 -4.48 -2.60 -8.98
C GLU A 61 -4.93 -2.85 -7.53
N ILE A 62 -5.64 -1.90 -6.91
CA ILE A 62 -6.18 -2.08 -5.55
C ILE A 62 -7.19 -3.21 -5.52
N GLU A 63 -8.15 -3.22 -6.45
CA GLU A 63 -9.16 -4.27 -6.54
C GLU A 63 -8.51 -5.65 -6.73
N ARG A 64 -7.59 -5.76 -7.70
CA ARG A 64 -6.84 -6.99 -7.96
C ARG A 64 -6.06 -7.48 -6.74
N LEU A 65 -5.40 -6.57 -6.02
CA LEU A 65 -4.59 -6.92 -4.84
C LEU A 65 -5.45 -7.35 -3.65
N LEU A 66 -6.62 -6.75 -3.46
CA LEU A 66 -7.56 -7.10 -2.40
C LEU A 66 -8.29 -8.42 -2.70
N ASP A 67 -8.63 -8.69 -3.96
CA ASP A 67 -9.25 -9.96 -4.37
C ASP A 67 -8.23 -11.10 -4.54
N PHE A 68 -6.92 -10.79 -4.51
CA PHE A 68 -5.85 -11.78 -4.69
C PHE A 68 -6.00 -12.96 -3.72
N PRO A 69 -5.96 -14.21 -4.20
CA PRO A 69 -6.11 -15.39 -3.34
C PRO A 69 -4.90 -15.56 -2.42
N THR A 70 -5.13 -16.03 -1.20
CA THR A 70 -4.05 -16.44 -0.29
C THR A 70 -3.75 -17.94 -0.43
N SER A 71 -2.62 -18.38 0.13
CA SER A 71 -2.27 -19.81 0.19
C SER A 71 -3.31 -20.67 0.91
N GLU A 72 -4.11 -20.06 1.80
CA GLU A 72 -5.13 -20.74 2.59
C GLU A 72 -6.51 -20.76 1.90
N GLY A 73 -6.66 -20.07 0.77
CA GLY A 73 -7.89 -20.06 -0.04
C GLY A 73 -8.64 -18.72 -0.07
N PRO A 74 -8.94 -18.06 1.06
CA PRO A 74 -9.60 -16.75 1.05
C PRO A 74 -8.78 -15.68 0.34
N SER A 75 -9.43 -14.64 -0.19
CA SER A 75 -8.75 -13.47 -0.73
C SER A 75 -8.10 -12.65 0.38
N VAL A 76 -7.10 -11.83 0.03
CA VAL A 76 -6.41 -10.92 0.95
C VAL A 76 -7.43 -10.08 1.74
N PHE A 77 -8.43 -9.52 1.07
CA PHE A 77 -9.48 -8.74 1.71
C PHE A 77 -10.23 -9.53 2.79
N LYS A 78 -10.71 -10.74 2.47
CA LYS A 78 -11.43 -11.58 3.44
C LYS A 78 -10.56 -11.98 4.62
N THR A 79 -9.28 -12.28 4.37
CA THR A 79 -8.34 -12.60 5.45
C THR A 79 -8.11 -11.41 6.37
N LEU A 80 -7.93 -10.21 5.81
CA LEU A 80 -7.76 -8.98 6.60
C LEU A 80 -9.01 -8.60 7.40
N GLU A 81 -10.21 -8.73 6.82
CA GLU A 81 -11.47 -8.52 7.54
C GLU A 81 -11.65 -9.52 8.70
N ALA A 82 -11.30 -10.79 8.48
CA ALA A 82 -11.34 -11.80 9.53
C ALA A 82 -10.36 -11.46 10.67
N MET A 83 -9.15 -10.99 10.35
CA MET A 83 -8.18 -10.54 11.35
C MET A 83 -8.69 -9.34 12.16
N MET A 84 -9.28 -8.33 11.51
CA MET A 84 -9.92 -7.21 12.20
C MET A 84 -10.99 -7.70 13.18
N SER A 85 -11.86 -8.60 12.71
CA SER A 85 -12.98 -9.13 13.49
C SER A 85 -12.53 -9.97 14.69
N CYS A 86 -11.43 -10.70 14.57
CA CYS A 86 -10.84 -11.44 15.68
C CYS A 86 -10.19 -10.50 16.71
N LYS A 87 -9.50 -9.45 16.26
CA LYS A 87 -8.84 -8.47 17.12
C LYS A 87 -9.81 -7.64 17.96
N THR A 88 -10.92 -7.19 17.37
CA THR A 88 -12.00 -6.48 18.09
C THR A 88 -12.61 -7.34 19.20
N ARG A 89 -12.78 -8.65 18.98
CA ARG A 89 -13.26 -9.61 20.00
C ARG A 89 -12.29 -9.80 21.15
N SER A 90 -10.98 -9.72 20.89
CA SER A 90 -9.92 -9.91 21.89
C SER A 90 -9.53 -8.64 22.66
N ARG A 91 -10.31 -7.55 22.58
CA ARG A 91 -10.02 -6.22 23.17
C ARG A 91 -8.71 -5.56 22.69
N ASN A 92 -8.10 -6.08 21.63
CA ASN A 92 -6.99 -5.45 20.93
C ASN A 92 -7.57 -4.76 19.70
N TYR A 93 -7.96 -3.49 19.83
CA TYR A 93 -8.81 -2.83 18.84
C TYR A 93 -8.10 -2.45 17.53
N GLU A 94 -6.78 -2.59 17.44
CA GLU A 94 -5.99 -2.09 16.30
C GLU A 94 -5.21 -3.19 15.58
N LEU A 95 -5.34 -3.21 14.25
CA LEU A 95 -4.38 -3.89 13.37
C LEU A 95 -3.13 -3.01 13.23
N CYS A 96 -1.99 -3.55 13.62
CA CYS A 96 -0.71 -2.91 13.47
C CYS A 96 -0.19 -3.13 12.04
N ALA A 97 0.11 -2.03 11.35
CA ALA A 97 0.70 -2.06 10.00
C ALA A 97 1.94 -2.96 9.92
N SER A 98 2.84 -2.88 10.91
CA SER A 98 4.13 -3.56 10.87
C SER A 98 4.07 -5.03 11.30
N HIS A 99 3.23 -5.37 12.27
CA HIS A 99 3.21 -6.71 12.86
C HIS A 99 2.06 -7.61 12.35
N ASP A 100 0.98 -7.01 11.85
CA ASP A 100 -0.16 -7.77 11.33
C ASP A 100 -0.22 -7.70 9.80
N LEU A 101 -0.26 -6.48 9.23
CA LEU A 101 -0.48 -6.30 7.78
C LEU A 101 0.74 -6.69 6.95
N ALA A 102 1.93 -6.17 7.27
CA ALA A 102 3.13 -6.41 6.48
C ALA A 102 3.48 -7.91 6.35
N PRO A 103 3.50 -8.73 7.42
CA PRO A 103 3.81 -10.15 7.30
C PRO A 103 2.79 -10.91 6.45
N LEU A 104 1.49 -10.61 6.61
CA LEU A 104 0.43 -11.24 5.83
C LEU A 104 0.58 -10.92 4.34
N LEU A 105 0.75 -9.64 3.99
CA LEU A 105 0.87 -9.23 2.60
C LEU A 105 2.16 -9.72 1.97
N GLN A 106 3.26 -9.78 2.74
CA GLN A 106 4.50 -10.39 2.28
C GLN A 106 4.31 -11.86 1.93
N GLN A 107 3.60 -12.62 2.76
CA GLN A 107 3.28 -14.02 2.47
C GLN A 107 2.33 -14.16 1.28
N ALA A 108 1.22 -13.42 1.26
CA ALA A 108 0.18 -13.52 0.25
C ALA A 108 0.71 -13.20 -1.16
N TYR A 109 1.57 -12.18 -1.28
CA TYR A 109 2.17 -11.81 -2.56
C TYR A 109 3.52 -12.48 -2.82
N GLY A 110 3.94 -13.43 -1.99
CA GLY A 110 5.19 -14.19 -2.14
C GLY A 110 6.44 -13.31 -2.21
N VAL A 111 6.46 -12.18 -1.50
CA VAL A 111 7.62 -11.29 -1.46
C VAL A 111 8.69 -11.90 -0.54
N GLN A 112 9.92 -12.02 -1.04
CA GLN A 112 11.02 -12.60 -0.27
C GLN A 112 11.36 -11.73 0.96
N LYS A 113 11.62 -12.35 2.12
CA LYS A 113 11.87 -11.64 3.39
C LYS A 113 12.98 -10.57 3.32
N ARG A 114 14.01 -10.79 2.51
CA ARG A 114 15.19 -9.90 2.36
C ARG A 114 15.13 -9.00 1.13
N PHE A 115 13.94 -8.78 0.55
CA PHE A 115 13.80 -7.93 -0.63
C PHE A 115 14.33 -6.50 -0.42
N THR A 116 14.35 -6.02 0.83
CA THR A 116 14.88 -4.71 1.22
C THR A 116 16.40 -4.57 1.01
N GLU A 117 17.13 -5.69 0.94
CA GLU A 117 18.56 -5.73 0.69
C GLU A 117 18.89 -5.61 -0.81
N GLU A 118 17.93 -5.95 -1.69
CA GLU A 118 18.10 -5.93 -3.14
C GLU A 118 18.44 -4.52 -3.66
N LYS A 119 19.51 -4.42 -4.46
CA LYS A 119 19.95 -3.14 -5.05
C LYS A 119 18.85 -2.50 -5.91
N VAL A 120 18.14 -3.33 -6.68
CA VAL A 120 17.04 -2.89 -7.56
C VAL A 120 15.91 -2.27 -6.74
N PHE A 121 15.54 -2.91 -5.63
CA PHE A 121 14.52 -2.38 -4.72
C PHE A 121 14.94 -1.03 -4.12
N LYS A 122 16.16 -0.92 -3.58
CA LYS A 122 16.66 0.33 -2.99
C LYS A 122 16.63 1.51 -3.99
N LEU A 123 16.98 1.24 -5.25
CA LEU A 123 16.90 2.24 -6.32
C LEU A 123 15.46 2.64 -6.62
N ALA A 124 14.55 1.67 -6.70
CA ALA A 124 13.12 1.92 -6.92
C ALA A 124 12.50 2.74 -5.78
N LEU A 125 12.77 2.38 -4.52
CA LEU A 125 12.31 3.12 -3.35
C LEU A 125 12.82 4.57 -3.37
N LYS A 126 14.12 4.78 -3.61
CA LYS A 126 14.71 6.12 -3.71
C LYS A 126 14.06 6.98 -4.80
N LYS A 127 13.76 6.38 -5.95
CA LYS A 127 13.04 7.05 -7.05
C LYS A 127 11.62 7.42 -6.62
N PHE A 128 10.87 6.47 -6.08
CA PHE A 128 9.51 6.67 -5.58
C PHE A 128 9.44 7.79 -4.54
N GLU A 129 10.34 7.82 -3.57
CA GLU A 129 10.39 8.86 -2.53
C GLU A 129 10.75 10.25 -3.08
N LYS A 130 11.62 10.31 -4.09
CA LYS A 130 11.93 11.56 -4.79
C LYS A 130 10.68 12.08 -5.51
N ASP A 131 9.95 11.23 -6.19
CA ASP A 131 8.74 11.60 -6.93
C ASP A 131 7.59 11.97 -5.98
N TRP A 132 7.45 11.24 -4.86
CA TRP A 132 6.54 11.59 -3.77
C TRP A 132 6.81 13.00 -3.23
N ARG A 133 8.06 13.33 -2.89
CA ARG A 133 8.43 14.66 -2.38
C ARG A 133 8.15 15.78 -3.36
N LYS A 134 8.30 15.54 -4.67
CA LYS A 134 7.94 16.53 -5.71
C LYS A 134 6.43 16.76 -5.74
N ARG A 135 5.63 15.69 -5.68
CA ARG A 135 4.16 15.76 -5.67
C ARG A 135 3.63 16.42 -4.40
N SER A 136 4.21 16.10 -3.24
CA SER A 136 3.76 16.64 -1.95
C SER A 136 4.17 18.09 -1.70
N ARG A 137 5.23 18.59 -2.38
CA ARG A 137 5.66 19.99 -2.33
C ARG A 137 4.82 20.95 -3.16
N TRP A 138 3.94 20.48 -4.04
CA TRP A 138 3.15 21.39 -4.88
C TRP A 138 2.13 22.13 -4.00
N PRO A 139 2.23 23.47 -3.84
CA PRO A 139 1.23 24.20 -3.10
C PRO A 139 -0.06 24.18 -3.94
N LYS A 140 -1.20 23.84 -3.33
CA LYS A 140 -2.56 24.11 -3.85
C LYS A 140 -2.84 25.63 -4.04
N ARG A 141 -1.81 26.47 -4.24
CA ARG A 141 -1.94 27.92 -4.45
C ARG A 141 -2.29 28.28 -5.89
N SER A 142 -2.14 27.37 -6.87
CA SER A 142 -2.55 27.66 -8.25
C SER A 142 -4.07 27.54 -8.50
N LEU A 143 -4.82 26.87 -7.61
CA LEU A 143 -6.29 26.81 -7.69
C LEU A 143 -6.99 27.94 -6.93
N LEU A 144 -6.34 28.52 -5.92
CA LEU A 144 -6.90 29.68 -5.18
C LEU A 144 -6.75 31.00 -5.92
N LYS A 145 -5.82 31.13 -6.88
CA LYS A 145 -5.70 32.35 -7.70
C LYS A 145 -6.85 32.54 -8.70
N ASN A 146 -7.56 31.47 -9.07
CA ASN A 146 -8.71 31.56 -9.98
C ASN A 146 -10.05 31.70 -9.26
N MET A 147 -10.16 31.37 -7.96
CA MET A 147 -11.38 31.60 -7.18
C MET A 147 -11.43 32.99 -6.53
N LEU A 148 -10.30 33.62 -6.25
CA LEU A 148 -10.25 34.98 -5.68
C LEU A 148 -10.44 36.09 -6.73
N ASN A 149 -10.24 35.80 -8.02
CA ASN A 149 -10.46 36.79 -9.10
C ASN A 149 -11.93 36.91 -9.55
N HIS A 150 -12.84 36.07 -9.04
CA HIS A 150 -14.27 36.13 -9.39
C HIS A 150 -15.16 36.82 -8.33
N PHE A 151 -14.58 37.23 -7.20
CA PHE A 151 -15.30 37.90 -6.10
C PHE A 151 -14.89 39.37 -5.88
N ALA A 152 -14.07 39.95 -6.77
CA ALA A 152 -13.57 41.33 -6.65
C ALA A 152 -14.13 42.28 -7.73
N VAL A 153 -15.29 41.96 -8.31
CA VAL A 153 -16.07 42.90 -9.12
C VAL A 153 -17.54 42.74 -8.71
N LEU A 154 -17.94 43.45 -7.66
CA LEU A 154 -19.25 44.05 -7.44
C LEU A 154 -19.11 45.12 -6.35
#